data_AF-A0A5S9MBQ0-F1
#
_entry.id   AF-A0A5S9MBQ0-F1
#
_cell.length_a   1.000
_cell.length_b   1.000
_cell.length_c   1.000
_cell.angle_alpha   90.00
_cell.angle_beta   90.00
_cell.angle_gamma   90.00
#
_symmetry.space_group_name_H-M   'P 1'
#
loop_
_entity.id
_entity.type
_entity.pdbx_description
1 polymer ?
#
loop_
_entity_poly.entity_id
_entity_poly.type
_entity_poly.pdbx_seq_one_letter_code
_entity_poly.pdbx_strand_id
1 'polypeptide(L)'
;MLQDAGKAFIFEAETAVSFFPENFQQSAGLVNYYNTENWTALQVTYDEELGRTLELSVCENLAFSQPLAHKIIIPDEVTYVYLKVTVRKETYKYSYSFDQKEWKEIDVPLESIHLSDDFIRGGGVFTGAFVGMQCQDTSGERLPADFHYFRYEETDE
;
A
#
# COMPACT_ATOMS: atom_id res chain seq x y z
N MET A 1 9.83 -10.49 -9.04
CA MET A 1 8.83 -10.91 -10.04
C MET A 1 8.01 -12.01 -9.40
N LEU A 2 6.73 -11.75 -9.14
CA LEU A 2 5.77 -12.78 -8.76
C LEU A 2 5.37 -13.54 -10.03
N GLN A 3 6.23 -14.47 -10.48
CA GLN A 3 5.96 -15.37 -11.60
C GLN A 3 5.97 -16.80 -11.08
N ASP A 4 4.80 -17.30 -10.68
CA ASP A 4 4.48 -18.72 -10.86
C ASP A 4 2.96 -18.92 -10.83
N ALA A 5 2.35 -19.16 -11.99
CA ALA A 5 0.91 -19.25 -12.22
C ALA A 5 0.25 -20.52 -11.62
N GLY A 6 0.87 -21.14 -10.60
CA GLY A 6 0.41 -22.38 -9.98
C GLY A 6 0.63 -22.50 -8.47
N LYS A 7 1.29 -21.53 -7.83
CA LYS A 7 1.38 -21.45 -6.37
C LYS A 7 0.52 -20.31 -5.88
N ALA A 8 -0.49 -20.62 -5.07
CA ALA A 8 -1.22 -19.61 -4.34
C ALA A 8 -0.24 -19.02 -3.31
N PHE A 9 0.26 -17.81 -3.57
CA PHE A 9 1.27 -17.20 -2.72
C PHE A 9 0.65 -16.73 -1.42
N ILE A 10 1.35 -17.03 -0.36
CA ILE A 10 1.01 -16.66 0.99
C ILE A 10 2.26 -16.01 1.55
N PHE A 11 2.19 -14.71 1.78
CA PHE A 11 3.33 -13.96 2.28
C PHE A 11 2.88 -12.72 3.05
N GLU A 12 3.80 -12.19 3.84
CA GLU A 12 3.70 -10.86 4.43
C GLU A 12 4.82 -9.96 3.90
N ALA A 13 4.48 -8.71 3.62
CA ALA A 13 5.47 -7.67 3.39
C ALA A 13 5.19 -6.49 4.31
N GLU A 14 6.24 -5.93 4.90
CA GLU A 14 6.14 -4.94 5.96
C GLU A 14 7.23 -3.88 5.82
N THR A 15 6.89 -2.64 6.17
CA THR A 15 7.82 -1.51 6.18
C THR A 15 7.47 -0.57 7.33
N ALA A 16 8.39 0.32 7.69
CA ALA A 16 8.11 1.45 8.57
C ALA A 16 8.54 2.74 7.89
N VAL A 17 7.62 3.69 7.76
CA VAL A 17 7.85 4.96 7.07
C VAL A 17 7.77 6.14 8.04
N SER A 18 8.76 7.02 7.99
CA SER A 18 8.69 8.36 8.58
C SER A 18 8.41 9.37 7.48
N PHE A 19 7.24 10.01 7.56
CA PHE A 19 6.77 10.94 6.55
C PHE A 19 5.85 11.99 7.18
N PHE A 20 6.15 13.26 6.91
CA PHE A 20 5.46 14.42 7.48
C PHE A 20 4.93 15.31 6.33
N PRO A 21 3.87 14.88 5.63
CA PRO A 21 3.30 15.64 4.52
C PRO A 21 2.69 16.95 5.01
N GLU A 22 2.82 17.99 4.19
CA GLU A 22 2.33 19.34 4.44
C GLU A 22 1.06 19.66 3.62
N ASN A 23 0.78 18.86 2.60
CA ASN A 23 -0.40 19.00 1.75
C ASN A 23 -0.83 17.66 1.13
N PHE A 24 -2.06 17.60 0.62
CA PHE A 24 -2.67 16.36 0.08
C PHE A 24 -1.97 15.80 -1.16
N GLN A 25 -1.06 16.54 -1.79
CA GLN A 25 -0.32 16.13 -2.98
C GLN A 25 0.92 15.29 -2.64
N GLN A 26 1.18 15.11 -1.34
CA GLN A 26 2.33 14.38 -0.80
C GLN A 26 1.83 13.11 -0.11
N SER A 27 2.27 11.95 -0.60
CA SER A 27 1.96 10.68 0.04
C SER A 27 3.10 9.68 -0.06
N ALA A 28 3.23 8.83 0.96
CA ALA A 28 4.24 7.78 0.98
C ALA A 28 3.77 6.56 1.78
N GLY A 29 4.14 5.36 1.34
CA GLY A 29 3.78 4.15 2.07
C GLY A 29 4.09 2.85 1.34
N LEU A 30 3.24 1.86 1.58
CA LEU A 30 3.35 0.50 1.05
C LEU A 30 2.40 0.33 -0.14
N VAL A 31 2.92 -0.19 -1.25
CA VAL A 31 2.17 -0.37 -2.50
C VAL A 31 2.22 -1.83 -2.95
N ASN A 32 1.08 -2.35 -3.41
CA ASN A 32 1.00 -3.51 -4.28
C ASN A 32 0.67 -3.03 -5.69
N TYR A 33 1.52 -3.35 -6.65
CA TYR A 33 1.53 -2.72 -7.96
C TYR A 33 1.67 -3.78 -9.05
N TYR A 34 0.88 -3.62 -10.11
CA TYR A 34 1.08 -4.37 -11.35
C TYR A 34 1.57 -3.44 -12.47
N ASN A 35 0.76 -2.43 -12.80
CA ASN A 35 1.08 -1.40 -13.78
C ASN A 35 0.47 -0.06 -13.38
N THR A 36 0.62 0.98 -14.20
CA THR A 36 0.16 2.33 -13.87
C THR A 36 -1.36 2.45 -13.68
N GLU A 37 -2.10 1.46 -14.18
CA GLU A 37 -3.55 1.40 -14.17
C GLU A 37 -4.11 0.40 -13.15
N ASN A 38 -3.25 -0.40 -12.50
CA ASN A 38 -3.64 -1.48 -11.59
C ASN A 38 -2.68 -1.54 -10.40
N TRP A 39 -3.12 -1.01 -9.26
CA TRP A 39 -2.35 -0.94 -8.02
C TRP A 39 -3.24 -0.59 -6.83
N THR A 40 -2.75 -0.92 -5.63
CA THR A 40 -3.30 -0.45 -4.36
C THR A 40 -2.17 0.08 -3.49
N ALA A 41 -2.43 1.13 -2.72
CA ALA A 41 -1.43 1.75 -1.87
C ALA A 41 -2.04 2.17 -0.53
N LEU A 42 -1.42 1.75 0.57
CA LEU A 42 -1.70 2.27 1.91
C LEU A 42 -0.62 3.28 2.26
N GLN A 43 -1.00 4.55 2.41
CA GLN A 43 -0.07 5.68 2.40
C GLN A 43 -0.36 6.68 3.52
N VAL A 44 0.69 7.19 4.14
CA VAL A 44 0.64 8.41 4.94
C VAL A 44 0.47 9.59 3.98
N THR A 45 -0.52 10.44 4.24
CA THR A 45 -0.84 11.65 3.47
C THR A 45 -1.29 12.77 4.41
N TYR A 46 -1.72 13.90 3.85
CA TYR A 46 -2.24 15.04 4.59
C TYR A 46 -3.68 15.34 4.20
N ASP A 47 -4.49 15.62 5.21
CA ASP A 47 -5.85 16.12 5.12
C ASP A 47 -5.90 17.53 5.73
N GLU A 48 -6.61 18.46 5.09
CA GLU A 48 -6.63 19.86 5.50
C GLU A 48 -7.29 20.10 6.87
N GLU A 49 -8.23 19.24 7.27
CA GLU A 49 -8.95 19.35 8.54
C GLU A 49 -8.32 18.46 9.62
N LEU A 50 -7.81 17.28 9.24
CA LEU A 50 -7.35 16.25 10.16
C LEU A 50 -5.83 16.17 10.32
N GLY A 51 -5.06 16.84 9.45
CA GLY A 51 -3.60 16.77 9.42
C GLY A 51 -3.09 15.45 8.84
N ARG A 52 -2.09 14.85 9.48
CA ARG A 52 -1.50 13.57 9.02
C ARG A 52 -2.51 12.44 9.12
N THR A 53 -2.79 11.80 8.00
CA THR A 53 -3.74 10.69 7.91
C THR A 53 -3.14 9.51 7.15
N LEU A 54 -3.70 8.32 7.39
CA LEU A 54 -3.43 7.12 6.63
C LEU A 54 -4.60 6.85 5.68
N GLU A 55 -4.29 6.65 4.40
CA GLU A 55 -5.25 6.50 3.31
C GLU A 55 -4.99 5.22 2.52
N LEU A 56 -6.05 4.50 2.16
CA LEU A 56 -6.00 3.43 1.17
C LEU A 56 -6.49 3.96 -0.18
N SER A 57 -5.63 3.89 -1.19
CA SER A 57 -5.96 4.20 -2.58
C SER A 57 -5.96 2.93 -3.42
N VAL A 58 -6.94 2.80 -4.30
CA VAL A 58 -7.12 1.65 -5.20
C VAL A 58 -7.31 2.15 -6.62
N CYS A 59 -6.56 1.57 -7.57
CA CYS A 59 -6.70 1.81 -8.99
C CYS A 59 -6.89 0.46 -9.69
N GLU A 60 -8.02 0.29 -10.36
CA GLU A 60 -8.37 -0.93 -11.09
C GLU A 60 -8.73 -0.59 -12.53
N ASN A 61 -7.85 -0.92 -13.47
CA ASN A 61 -7.95 -0.53 -14.88
C ASN A 61 -8.32 0.97 -15.06
N LEU A 62 -7.56 1.86 -14.39
CA LEU A 62 -7.75 3.32 -14.30
C LEU A 62 -8.97 3.78 -13.49
N ALA A 63 -9.82 2.89 -12.97
CA ALA A 63 -10.86 3.28 -12.04
C ALA A 63 -10.24 3.53 -10.65
N PHE A 64 -10.16 4.80 -10.26
CA PHE A 64 -9.61 5.22 -8.98
C PHE A 64 -10.68 5.26 -7.88
N SER A 65 -10.35 4.78 -6.69
CA SER A 65 -11.20 4.85 -5.50
C SER A 65 -10.39 4.93 -4.20
N GLN A 66 -11.06 5.43 -3.15
CA GLN A 66 -10.54 5.52 -1.78
C GLN A 66 -11.58 4.89 -0.83
N PRO A 67 -11.47 3.58 -0.53
CA PRO A 67 -12.59 2.83 0.06
C PRO A 67 -12.70 2.94 1.60
N LEU A 68 -11.81 3.67 2.27
CA LEU A 68 -11.92 3.83 3.73
C LEU A 68 -13.18 4.64 4.08
N ALA A 69 -14.07 4.05 4.87
CA ALA A 69 -15.27 4.72 5.36
C ALA A 69 -14.93 5.94 6.26
N HIS A 70 -13.80 5.85 6.98
CA HIS A 70 -13.30 6.90 7.85
C HIS A 70 -11.79 7.05 7.67
N LYS A 71 -11.32 8.30 7.63
CA LYS A 71 -9.89 8.61 7.63
C LYS A 71 -9.26 8.12 8.94
N ILE A 72 -8.06 7.56 8.83
CA ILE A 72 -7.28 7.13 10.00
C ILE A 72 -6.33 8.27 10.36
N ILE A 73 -6.58 8.94 11.48
CA ILE A 73 -5.73 10.03 11.98
C ILE A 73 -4.46 9.44 12.57
N ILE A 74 -3.31 10.03 12.22
CA ILE A 74 -2.01 9.65 12.76
C ILE A 74 -1.62 10.71 13.81
N PRO A 75 -1.42 10.32 15.09
CA PRO A 75 -0.99 11.25 16.12
C PRO A 75 0.38 11.89 15.80
N ASP A 76 0.56 13.16 16.16
CA ASP A 76 1.76 13.94 15.84
C ASP A 76 3.04 13.33 16.44
N GLU A 77 2.94 12.69 17.60
CA GLU A 77 4.06 12.02 18.27
C GLU A 77 4.54 10.74 17.53
N VAL A 78 3.75 10.21 16.60
CA VAL A 78 4.10 9.01 15.84
C VAL A 78 5.13 9.37 14.77
N THR A 79 6.37 8.99 15.01
CA THR A 79 7.50 9.22 14.09
C THR A 79 7.52 8.22 12.94
N TYR A 80 7.23 6.94 13.21
CA TYR A 80 7.17 5.89 12.21
C TYR A 80 5.78 5.27 12.17
N VAL A 81 5.22 5.16 10.97
CA VAL A 81 4.02 4.37 10.72
C VAL A 81 4.45 3.04 10.13
N TYR A 82 4.10 1.96 10.81
CA TYR A 82 4.38 0.60 10.37
C TYR A 82 3.23 0.15 9.47
N LEU A 83 3.56 -0.34 8.29
CA LEU A 83 2.60 -0.74 7.26
C LEU A 83 2.89 -2.17 6.87
N LYS A 84 1.86 -2.99 6.76
CA LYS A 84 1.97 -4.39 6.37
C LYS A 84 0.89 -4.77 5.39
N VAL A 85 1.22 -5.61 4.43
CA VAL A 85 0.26 -6.37 3.63
C VAL A 85 0.41 -7.85 3.96
N THR A 86 -0.71 -8.52 4.18
CA THR A 86 -0.78 -9.98 4.30
C THR A 86 -1.54 -10.51 3.11
N VAL A 87 -0.86 -11.28 2.26
CA VAL A 87 -1.44 -11.95 1.10
C VAL A 87 -1.77 -13.38 1.47
N ARG A 88 -3.02 -13.77 1.22
CA ARG A 88 -3.57 -15.11 1.42
C ARG A 88 -4.27 -15.55 0.15
N LYS A 89 -3.49 -16.11 -0.78
CA LYS A 89 -3.98 -16.67 -2.04
C LYS A 89 -4.75 -15.62 -2.86
N GLU A 90 -6.07 -15.76 -2.90
CA GLU A 90 -7.01 -14.96 -3.69
C GLU A 90 -7.24 -13.56 -3.13
N THR A 91 -6.89 -13.33 -1.85
CA THR A 91 -7.12 -12.04 -1.19
C THR A 91 -5.87 -11.53 -0.51
N TYR A 92 -5.84 -10.22 -0.30
CA TYR A 92 -4.87 -9.57 0.56
C TYR A 92 -5.52 -8.44 1.35
N LYS A 93 -4.93 -8.14 2.51
CA LYS A 93 -5.36 -7.05 3.38
C LYS A 93 -4.16 -6.24 3.84
N TYR A 94 -4.38 -4.95 4.01
CA TYR A 94 -3.42 -4.09 4.67
C TYR A 94 -3.68 -4.01 6.17
N SER A 95 -2.63 -3.78 6.93
CA SER A 95 -2.68 -3.43 8.34
C SER A 95 -1.65 -2.36 8.65
N TYR A 96 -1.85 -1.64 9.75
CA TYR A 96 -0.95 -0.61 10.21
C TYR A 96 -0.72 -0.68 11.72
N SER A 97 0.38 -0.10 12.18
CA SER A 97 0.67 0.10 13.59
C SER A 97 1.39 1.44 13.79
N PHE A 98 1.23 2.02 14.97
CA PHE A 98 1.95 3.23 15.40
C PHE A 98 3.09 2.94 16.38
N ASP A 99 3.19 1.70 16.87
CA ASP A 99 4.16 1.29 17.88
C ASP A 99 4.82 -0.07 17.59
N GLN A 100 4.55 -0.65 16.41
CA GLN A 100 4.97 -1.97 15.94
C GLN A 100 4.41 -3.16 16.74
N LYS A 101 3.60 -2.91 17.78
CA LYS A 101 3.08 -3.94 18.69
C LYS A 101 1.60 -4.16 18.47
N GLU A 102 0.82 -3.09 18.50
CA GLU A 102 -0.61 -3.13 18.26
C GLU A 102 -0.88 -2.89 16.77
N TRP A 103 -1.32 -3.93 16.08
CA TRP A 103 -1.66 -3.90 14.67
C TRP A 103 -3.17 -3.76 14.48
N LYS A 104 -3.57 -2.84 13.60
CA LYS A 104 -4.94 -2.61 13.19
C LYS A 104 -5.09 -3.00 11.73
N GLU A 105 -5.94 -3.98 11.47
CA GLU A 105 -6.27 -4.40 10.10
C GLU A 105 -7.22 -3.39 9.45
N ILE A 106 -7.00 -3.11 8.17
CA ILE A 106 -7.93 -2.37 7.33
C ILE A 106 -9.00 -3.36 6.85
N ASP A 107 -10.25 -3.16 7.25
CA ASP A 107 -11.37 -4.05 6.90
C ASP A 107 -11.88 -3.83 5.46
N VAL A 108 -10.94 -3.88 4.52
CA VAL A 108 -11.17 -3.82 3.07
C VAL A 108 -10.36 -4.96 2.45
N PRO A 109 -10.96 -6.17 2.29
CA PRO A 109 -10.31 -7.24 1.56
C PRO A 109 -10.16 -6.84 0.09
N LEU A 110 -8.96 -7.04 -0.45
CA LEU A 110 -8.63 -6.76 -1.84
C LEU A 110 -8.38 -8.08 -2.57
N GLU A 111 -8.78 -8.15 -3.84
CA GLU A 111 -8.64 -9.37 -4.65
C GLU A 111 -7.26 -9.40 -5.33
N SER A 112 -6.47 -10.45 -5.05
CA SER A 112 -5.14 -10.64 -5.65
C SER A 112 -5.20 -10.76 -7.17
N ILE A 113 -6.32 -11.26 -7.72
CA ILE A 113 -6.53 -11.42 -9.16
C ILE A 113 -6.51 -10.07 -9.89
N HIS A 114 -6.83 -8.95 -9.23
CA HIS A 114 -6.78 -7.62 -9.86
C HIS A 114 -5.36 -7.17 -10.20
N LEU A 115 -4.34 -7.86 -9.69
CA LEU A 115 -2.92 -7.64 -9.97
C LEU A 115 -2.31 -8.83 -10.72
N SER A 116 -3.03 -9.39 -11.70
CA SER A 116 -2.56 -10.51 -12.52
C SER A 116 -2.61 -10.21 -14.02
N ASP A 117 -1.82 -10.98 -14.79
CA ASP A 117 -1.80 -10.91 -16.26
C ASP A 117 -3.19 -11.19 -16.87
N ASP A 118 -4.01 -12.03 -16.23
CA ASP A 118 -5.35 -12.41 -16.71
C ASP A 118 -6.41 -11.31 -16.52
N PHE A 119 -6.19 -10.36 -15.60
CA PHE A 119 -7.16 -9.32 -15.28
C PHE A 119 -6.91 -7.99 -15.99
N ILE A 120 -5.64 -7.62 -16.16
CA ILE A 120 -5.31 -6.28 -16.66
C ILE A 120 -5.63 -6.11 -18.14
N ARG A 121 -6.06 -4.91 -18.52
CA ARG A 121 -6.35 -4.56 -19.91
C ARG A 121 -5.07 -4.22 -20.68
N GLY A 122 -5.12 -4.43 -22.00
CA GLY A 122 -4.05 -4.06 -22.93
C GLY A 122 -3.14 -5.23 -23.33
N GLY A 123 -2.31 -5.02 -24.36
CA GLY A 123 -1.48 -6.07 -24.94
C GLY A 123 -0.15 -6.34 -24.22
N GLY A 124 0.13 -5.65 -23.11
CA GLY A 124 1.37 -5.77 -22.34
C GLY A 124 1.16 -6.49 -21.01
N VAL A 125 1.10 -7.83 -21.04
CA VAL A 125 0.79 -8.72 -19.91
C VAL A 125 1.96 -9.66 -19.61
N PHE A 126 3.09 -9.14 -19.11
CA PHE A 126 4.33 -9.93 -18.97
C PHE A 126 5.12 -9.69 -17.69
N THR A 127 4.57 -9.01 -16.69
CA THR A 127 5.31 -8.63 -15.46
C THR A 127 4.96 -9.51 -14.27
N GLY A 128 3.70 -9.49 -13.84
CA GLY A 128 3.28 -9.99 -12.53
C GLY A 128 3.28 -8.90 -11.44
N ALA A 129 2.65 -9.20 -10.31
CA ALA A 129 2.53 -8.28 -9.19
C ALA A 129 3.88 -7.99 -8.51
N PHE A 130 3.97 -6.81 -7.90
CA PHE A 130 5.06 -6.36 -7.05
C PHE A 130 4.51 -5.78 -5.76
N VAL A 131 5.28 -5.91 -4.67
CA VAL A 131 5.06 -5.18 -3.42
C VAL A 131 6.28 -4.31 -3.15
N GLY A 132 6.09 -3.08 -2.70
CA GLY A 132 7.21 -2.16 -2.52
C GLY A 132 6.89 -0.91 -1.69
N MET A 133 7.92 -0.11 -1.50
CA MET A 133 7.85 1.20 -0.85
C MET A 133 7.73 2.29 -1.91
N GLN A 134 6.93 3.31 -1.65
CA GLN A 134 6.68 4.39 -2.60
C GLN A 134 6.55 5.74 -1.88
N CYS A 135 6.98 6.79 -2.58
CA CYS A 135 6.78 8.18 -2.21
C CYS A 135 6.40 8.97 -3.46
N GLN A 136 5.36 9.78 -3.39
CA GLN A 136 4.93 10.70 -4.44
C GLN A 136 4.78 12.10 -3.86
N ASP A 137 5.18 13.07 -4.66
CA ASP A 137 4.97 14.48 -4.40
C ASP A 137 4.64 15.16 -5.72
N THR A 138 3.37 15.51 -5.91
CA THR A 138 2.91 16.23 -7.10
C THR A 138 2.89 17.75 -6.93
N SER A 139 3.27 18.26 -5.75
CA SER A 139 3.46 19.70 -5.50
C SER A 139 4.77 20.22 -6.10
N GLY A 140 5.76 19.33 -6.24
CA GLY A 140 7.09 19.65 -6.74
C GLY A 140 8.11 19.97 -5.65
N GLU A 141 7.73 19.90 -4.38
CA GLU A 141 8.61 20.16 -3.23
C GLU A 141 9.64 19.03 -2.99
N ARG A 142 9.37 17.84 -3.55
CA ARG A 142 10.20 16.63 -3.45
C ARG A 142 10.39 16.20 -2.00
N LEU A 143 9.32 16.26 -1.23
CA LEU A 143 9.32 15.87 0.18
C LEU A 143 9.81 14.41 0.32
N PRO A 144 10.88 14.16 1.11
CA PRO A 144 11.40 12.81 1.29
C PRO A 144 10.54 11.99 2.26
N ALA A 145 10.48 10.68 2.01
CA ALA A 145 9.96 9.69 2.95
C ALA A 145 11.08 8.71 3.32
N ASP A 146 11.32 8.56 4.62
CA ASP A 146 12.39 7.70 5.12
C ASP A 146 11.81 6.34 5.53
N PHE A 147 12.21 5.30 4.81
CA PHE A 147 11.81 3.92 5.10
C PHE A 147 12.89 3.22 5.93
N HIS A 148 12.54 2.76 7.14
CA HIS A 148 13.50 2.16 8.07
C HIS A 148 13.95 0.76 7.64
N TYR A 149 13.03 -0.05 7.12
CA TYR A 149 13.29 -1.41 6.64
C TYR A 149 12.23 -1.83 5.62
N PHE A 150 12.50 -2.92 4.92
CA PHE A 150 11.51 -3.66 4.16
C PHE A 150 11.66 -5.15 4.47
N ARG A 151 10.64 -5.76 5.07
CA ARG A 151 10.57 -7.19 5.37
C ARG A 151 9.68 -7.86 4.34
N TYR A 152 10.11 -9.01 3.84
CA TYR A 152 9.33 -9.89 2.99
C TYR A 152 9.50 -11.32 3.51
N GLU A 153 8.40 -11.99 3.81
CA GLU A 153 8.40 -13.34 4.38
C GLU A 153 7.28 -14.16 3.75
N GLU A 154 7.66 -15.19 3.00
CA GLU A 154 6.72 -16.23 2.55
C GLU A 154 6.31 -17.09 3.74
N THR A 155 5.04 -17.47 3.80
CA THR A 155 4.48 -18.31 4.87
C THR A 155 3.81 -19.53 4.25
N ASP A 156 3.93 -20.70 4.89
CA ASP A 156 3.39 -21.96 4.38
C ASP A 156 1.87 -22.16 4.63
N GLU A 157 1.18 -21.18 5.24
CA GLU A 157 -0.22 -21.28 5.71
C GLU A 157 -1.24 -20.33 5.08
#